data_AF-A0A9J2Q7C9-F1
#
_entry.id   AF-A0A9J2Q7C9-F1
#
_cell.length_a   1.000
_cell.length_b   1.000
_cell.length_c   1.000
_cell.angle_alpha   90.00
_cell.angle_beta   90.00
_cell.angle_gamma   90.00
#
_symmetry.space_group_name_H-M   'P 1'
#
loop_
_entity.id
_entity.type
_entity.pdbx_description
1 polymer ?
#
loop_
_entity_poly.entity_id
_entity_poly.type
_entity_poly.pdbx_seq_one_letter_code
_entity_poly.pdbx_strand_id
1 'polypeptide(L)'
;MDGVGNNESLANVPIASPSQDLHTRLGNVRVEDYFGEAIQNSRGILSDQFGLLGLRAYVREAHDDPVDVTLAIGEDLTRLGLSVLDQEHDVCPTFGGPWATRPCRARDLDAEVPHEYLTNAALRNRLPNIKLARMSEDVVFYIFYNFPGEVYQVAAAHEL
;
A
#
# COMPACT_ATOMS: atom_id res chain seq x y z
N MET A 1 2.08 64.35 -37.56
CA MET A 1 0.75 64.08 -36.99
C MET A 1 0.75 62.63 -36.55
N ASP A 2 1.44 62.37 -35.45
CA ASP A 2 0.87 62.24 -34.09
C ASP A 2 0.50 60.77 -33.89
N GLY A 3 0.99 60.00 -32.93
CA GLY A 3 1.69 60.30 -31.69
C GLY A 3 1.19 59.32 -30.63
N VAL A 4 2.08 58.95 -29.70
CA VAL A 4 1.77 58.43 -28.35
C VAL A 4 1.23 56.99 -28.25
N GLY A 5 1.72 56.10 -27.38
CA GLY A 5 2.63 56.22 -26.25
C GLY A 5 3.34 54.89 -25.96
N ASN A 6 4.60 54.92 -25.55
CA ASN A 6 5.07 55.09 -24.18
C ASN A 6 5.40 53.72 -23.54
N ASN A 7 6.56 53.18 -23.93
CA ASN A 7 7.31 52.20 -23.15
C ASN A 7 8.35 52.96 -22.31
N GLU A 8 7.89 53.53 -21.19
CA GLU A 8 8.76 54.15 -20.20
C GLU A 8 9.51 53.06 -19.40
N SER A 9 10.81 53.00 -19.65
CA SER A 9 11.90 52.94 -18.66
C SER A 9 11.49 52.57 -17.22
N LEU A 10 11.71 51.30 -16.84
CA LEU A 10 12.04 50.97 -15.46
C LEU A 10 13.55 50.82 -15.35
N ALA A 11 14.18 51.96 -15.11
CA ALA A 11 15.56 52.07 -14.68
C ALA A 11 15.76 51.41 -13.30
N ASN A 12 16.91 50.73 -13.17
CA ASN A 12 17.70 50.56 -11.95
C ASN A 12 16.99 50.17 -10.65
N VAL A 13 16.93 48.86 -10.39
CA VAL A 13 16.98 48.35 -9.02
C VAL A 13 18.45 48.38 -8.58
N PRO A 14 18.81 48.98 -7.42
CA PRO A 14 20.19 49.02 -6.97
C PRO A 14 20.64 47.63 -6.51
N ILE A 15 21.71 47.14 -7.12
CA ILE A 15 22.47 45.98 -6.66
C ILE A 15 23.29 46.46 -5.44
N ALA A 16 22.89 46.06 -4.24
CA ALA A 16 23.69 46.30 -3.03
C ALA A 16 24.77 45.21 -2.93
N SER A 17 26.02 45.62 -3.11
CA SER A 17 27.23 44.81 -2.92
C SER A 17 27.41 44.35 -1.46
N PRO A 18 28.09 43.22 -1.22
CA PRO A 18 28.36 42.72 0.11
C PRO A 18 29.60 43.41 0.68
N SER A 19 29.48 44.15 1.77
CA SER A 19 30.60 44.41 2.68
C SER A 19 30.14 45.02 3.99
N GLN A 20 30.51 44.32 5.06
CA GLN A 20 31.04 44.88 6.31
C GLN A 20 30.07 45.69 7.17
N ASP A 21 29.54 45.03 8.20
CA ASP A 21 29.64 45.55 9.57
C ASP A 21 29.54 44.38 10.56
N LEU A 22 30.67 43.69 10.71
CA LEU A 22 30.92 42.71 11.77
C LEU A 22 31.66 43.44 12.90
N HIS A 23 30.95 44.20 13.75
CA HIS A 23 31.48 44.65 15.05
C HIS A 23 30.40 44.76 16.13
N THR A 24 30.30 43.68 16.90
CA THR A 24 30.22 43.67 18.37
C THR A 24 29.18 44.56 19.04
N ARG A 25 28.02 43.97 19.35
CA ARG A 25 27.43 44.07 20.70
C ARG A 25 26.80 42.74 21.08
N LEU A 26 27.59 41.88 21.74
CA LEU A 26 27.07 40.78 22.56
C LEU A 26 26.33 41.39 23.76
N GLY A 27 25.11 41.85 23.51
CA GLY A 27 24.11 41.98 24.56
C GLY A 27 23.61 40.58 24.86
N ASN A 28 23.60 40.22 26.14
CA ASN A 28 23.13 38.93 26.63
C ASN A 28 21.70 38.63 26.15
N VAL A 29 21.54 37.99 25.00
CA VAL A 29 20.26 37.41 24.60
C VAL A 29 20.20 36.04 25.26
N ARG A 30 19.31 35.90 26.24
CA ARG A 30 19.08 34.62 26.91
C ARG A 30 18.53 33.66 25.85
N VAL A 31 19.14 32.48 25.74
CA VAL A 31 18.66 31.39 24.86
C VAL A 31 17.20 31.00 25.18
N GLU A 32 16.72 31.38 26.37
CA GLU A 32 15.33 31.24 26.82
C GLU A 32 14.32 32.07 26.01
N ASP A 33 14.73 33.22 25.44
CA ASP A 33 13.80 34.12 24.72
C ASP A 33 13.48 33.59 23.30
N TYR A 34 14.42 32.89 22.66
CA TYR A 34 14.19 32.22 21.37
C TYR A 34 13.30 30.99 21.51
N PHE A 35 13.37 30.30 22.65
CA PHE A 35 12.54 29.13 22.92
C PHE A 35 11.08 29.54 23.14
N GLY A 36 10.83 30.67 23.80
CA GLY A 36 9.49 31.22 24.01
C GLY A 36 8.78 31.61 22.70
N GLU A 37 9.47 32.31 21.81
CA GLU A 37 8.91 32.76 20.52
C GLU A 37 8.73 31.61 19.52
N ALA A 38 9.69 30.68 19.47
CA ALA A 38 9.57 29.45 18.69
C ALA A 38 8.42 28.58 19.19
N ILE A 39 8.20 28.47 20.52
CA ILE A 39 7.05 27.78 21.11
C ILE A 39 5.74 28.51 20.80
N GLN A 40 5.72 29.85 20.78
CA GLN A 40 4.50 30.61 20.55
C GLN A 40 4.05 30.58 19.08
N ASN A 41 4.99 30.59 18.13
CA ASN A 41 4.72 30.33 16.72
C ASN A 41 4.40 28.86 16.45
N SER A 42 5.06 27.92 17.14
CA SER A 42 4.75 26.50 17.02
C SER A 42 3.49 26.08 17.77
N ARG A 43 2.96 26.88 18.71
CA ARG A 43 1.65 26.60 19.34
C ARG A 43 0.55 26.53 18.30
N GLY A 44 0.49 27.48 17.37
CA GLY A 44 -0.48 27.44 16.26
C GLY A 44 -0.27 26.24 15.34
N ILE A 45 0.99 25.90 15.03
CA ILE A 45 1.37 24.77 14.16
C ILE A 45 1.09 23.41 14.83
N LEU A 46 1.26 23.30 16.15
CA LEU A 46 1.06 22.09 16.92
C LEU A 46 -0.41 21.90 17.32
N SER A 47 -1.18 22.98 17.50
CA SER A 47 -2.61 22.97 17.82
C SER A 47 -3.52 22.95 16.61
N ASP A 48 -2.97 23.03 15.40
CA ASP A 48 -3.74 22.93 14.15
C ASP A 48 -4.25 21.50 13.91
N GLN A 49 -5.33 21.38 13.15
CA GLN A 49 -5.93 20.10 12.75
C GLN A 49 -4.99 19.25 11.88
N PHE A 50 -4.05 19.89 11.18
CA PHE A 50 -2.97 19.22 10.44
C PHE A 50 -1.68 19.06 11.26
N GLY A 51 -1.69 19.53 12.51
CA GLY A 51 -0.59 19.42 13.46
C GLY A 51 -0.62 18.12 14.28
N LEU A 52 0.36 17.98 15.17
CA LEU A 52 0.49 16.78 16.01
C LEU A 52 -0.72 16.56 16.94
N LEU A 53 -1.36 17.64 17.41
CA LEU A 53 -2.57 17.54 18.23
C LEU A 53 -3.77 17.04 17.43
N GLY A 54 -3.90 17.47 16.16
CA GLY A 54 -4.90 16.96 15.22
C GLY A 54 -4.73 15.47 14.93
N LEU A 55 -3.49 15.02 14.68
CA LEU A 55 -3.20 13.58 14.50
C LEU A 55 -3.58 12.76 15.74
N ARG A 56 -3.26 13.25 16.95
CA ARG A 56 -3.62 12.55 18.20
C ARG A 56 -5.13 12.46 18.40
N ALA A 57 -5.85 13.54 18.10
CA ALA A 57 -7.31 13.55 18.15
C ALA A 57 -7.89 12.54 17.16
N TYR A 58 -7.37 12.56 15.92
CA TYR A 58 -7.77 11.65 14.85
C TYR A 58 -7.52 10.17 15.21
N VAL A 59 -6.33 9.81 15.73
CA VAL A 59 -6.05 8.42 16.15
C VAL A 59 -6.93 7.96 17.31
N ARG A 60 -7.31 8.87 18.23
CA ARG A 60 -8.17 8.53 19.36
C ARG A 60 -9.62 8.32 18.92
N GLU A 61 -10.12 9.19 18.05
CA GLU A 61 -11.46 9.11 17.46
C GLU A 61 -11.58 7.91 16.52
N ALA A 62 -10.52 7.62 15.77
CA ALA A 62 -10.43 6.45 14.91
C ALA A 62 -10.52 5.12 15.67
N HIS A 63 -10.29 5.07 16.98
CA HIS A 63 -10.47 3.83 17.75
C HIS A 63 -11.96 3.46 17.91
N ASP A 64 -12.87 4.42 17.76
CA ASP A 64 -14.31 4.23 17.96
C ASP A 64 -15.02 3.81 16.65
N ASP A 65 -14.49 4.17 15.47
CA ASP A 65 -15.09 3.88 14.17
C ASP A 65 -14.21 2.99 13.25
N PRO A 66 -14.70 1.83 12.76
CA PRO A 66 -13.89 0.86 12.03
C PRO A 66 -13.38 1.34 10.66
N VAL A 67 -14.00 2.35 10.06
CA VAL A 67 -13.54 2.95 8.80
C VAL A 67 -12.32 3.86 9.02
N ASP A 68 -12.31 4.58 10.14
CA ASP A 68 -11.24 5.52 10.48
C ASP A 68 -10.04 4.79 11.10
N VAL A 69 -10.25 3.63 11.76
CA VAL A 69 -9.16 2.72 12.19
C VAL A 69 -8.22 2.43 11.02
N THR A 70 -8.75 2.04 9.86
CA THR A 70 -7.92 1.58 8.72
C THR A 70 -7.05 2.70 8.16
N LEU A 71 -7.53 3.95 8.15
CA LEU A 71 -6.76 5.08 7.64
C LEU A 71 -5.81 5.67 8.70
N ALA A 72 -6.23 5.74 9.97
CA ALA A 72 -5.46 6.35 11.04
C ALA A 72 -4.39 5.42 11.62
N ILE A 73 -4.72 4.14 11.81
CA ILE A 73 -3.87 3.13 12.46
C ILE A 73 -3.26 2.19 11.42
N GLY A 74 -3.99 1.91 10.34
CA GLY A 74 -3.57 0.96 9.31
C GLY A 74 -4.07 -0.46 9.57
N GLU A 75 -3.86 -1.32 8.59
CA GLU A 75 -4.14 -2.75 8.68
C GLU A 75 -2.83 -3.55 8.59
N ASP A 76 -2.81 -4.71 9.25
CA ASP A 76 -1.67 -5.61 9.19
C ASP A 76 -1.58 -6.25 7.79
N LEU A 77 -0.69 -5.68 6.96
CA LEU A 77 -0.47 -6.12 5.58
C LEU A 77 0.04 -7.57 5.48
N THR A 78 0.54 -8.16 6.56
CA THR A 78 0.96 -9.57 6.56
C THR A 78 -0.22 -10.54 6.56
N ARG A 79 -1.42 -10.06 6.96
CA ARG A 79 -2.65 -10.87 6.98
C ARG A 79 -3.40 -10.85 5.65
N LEU A 80 -2.99 -9.99 4.71
CA LEU A 80 -3.59 -9.87 3.39
C LEU A 80 -3.28 -11.05 2.46
N GLY A 81 -2.59 -12.09 2.94
CA GLY A 81 -2.36 -13.31 2.16
C GLY A 81 -1.38 -13.14 1.00
N LEU A 82 -0.68 -12.01 0.97
CA LEU A 82 0.43 -11.72 0.08
C LEU A 82 1.73 -11.98 0.84
N SER A 83 2.69 -12.61 0.19
CA SER A 83 4.05 -12.78 0.72
C SER A 83 4.83 -11.47 0.62
N VAL A 84 4.38 -10.41 1.29
CA VAL A 84 5.01 -9.07 1.25
C VAL A 84 6.43 -9.10 1.82
N LEU A 85 6.69 -10.04 2.72
CA LEU A 85 8.00 -10.25 3.34
C LEU A 85 9.00 -10.99 2.44
N ASP A 86 8.52 -11.62 1.37
CA ASP A 86 9.34 -12.43 0.47
C ASP A 86 9.71 -11.57 -0.75
N GLN A 87 10.91 -11.00 -0.74
CA GLN A 87 11.35 -9.98 -1.69
C GLN A 87 11.95 -10.55 -2.99
N GLU A 88 12.04 -11.88 -3.13
CA GLU A 88 12.72 -12.53 -4.25
C GLU A 88 11.84 -12.74 -5.50
N HIS A 89 10.53 -12.59 -5.38
CA HIS A 89 9.58 -12.92 -6.46
C HIS A 89 8.52 -11.84 -6.68
N ASP A 90 8.27 -11.51 -7.96
CA ASP A 90 7.15 -10.65 -8.34
C ASP A 90 5.82 -11.29 -7.91
N VAL A 91 4.99 -10.53 -7.22
CA VAL A 91 3.68 -10.99 -6.70
C VAL A 91 2.57 -10.94 -7.75
N CYS A 92 2.75 -10.17 -8.82
CA CYS A 92 1.78 -10.03 -9.91
C CYS A 92 1.34 -11.36 -10.55
N PRO A 93 2.24 -12.30 -10.92
CA PRO A 93 1.82 -13.55 -11.59
C PRO A 93 0.93 -14.44 -10.71
N THR A 94 1.11 -14.42 -9.39
CA THR A 94 0.33 -15.20 -8.43
C THR A 94 -0.72 -14.34 -7.72
N PHE A 95 -1.10 -13.20 -8.28
CA PHE A 95 -2.12 -12.35 -7.71
C PHE A 95 -3.52 -12.96 -7.94
N GLY A 96 -4.14 -13.45 -6.85
CA GLY A 96 -5.47 -14.08 -6.88
C GLY A 96 -6.65 -13.13 -7.01
N GLY A 97 -6.40 -11.82 -6.96
CA GLY A 97 -7.43 -10.78 -6.97
C GLY A 97 -7.51 -10.01 -5.65
N PRO A 98 -8.22 -8.88 -5.64
CA PRO A 98 -8.21 -7.92 -4.53
C PRO A 98 -8.83 -8.44 -3.22
N TRP A 99 -9.67 -9.48 -3.27
CA TRP A 99 -10.27 -10.12 -2.10
C TRP A 99 -9.70 -11.51 -1.82
N ALA A 100 -8.67 -11.93 -2.55
CA ALA A 100 -8.07 -13.23 -2.35
C ALA A 100 -7.21 -13.22 -1.08
N THR A 101 -7.50 -14.13 -0.15
CA THR A 101 -6.73 -14.29 1.10
C THR A 101 -5.47 -15.14 0.89
N ARG A 102 -5.20 -15.61 -0.34
CA ARG A 102 -4.09 -16.49 -0.68
C ARG A 102 -3.62 -16.19 -2.11
N PRO A 103 -2.35 -16.45 -2.43
CA PRO A 103 -1.86 -16.35 -3.80
C PRO A 103 -2.61 -17.32 -4.71
N CYS A 104 -2.72 -16.93 -5.98
CA CYS A 104 -3.27 -17.71 -7.07
C CYS A 104 -2.49 -19.03 -7.21
N ARG A 105 -3.21 -20.15 -7.36
CA ARG A 105 -2.60 -21.47 -7.46
C ARG A 105 -2.14 -21.71 -8.89
N ALA A 106 -1.10 -22.54 -9.06
CA ALA A 106 -0.59 -22.87 -10.39
C ALA A 106 -1.65 -23.42 -11.38
N ARG A 107 -2.71 -24.09 -10.87
CA ARG A 107 -3.83 -24.58 -11.69
C ARG A 107 -4.82 -23.51 -12.15
N ASP A 108 -4.85 -22.37 -11.46
CA ASP A 108 -5.76 -21.26 -11.74
C ASP A 108 -5.05 -20.20 -12.60
N LEU A 109 -3.72 -20.32 -12.79
CA LEU A 109 -2.97 -19.56 -13.78
C LEU A 109 -3.17 -20.18 -15.16
N ASP A 110 -3.47 -19.32 -16.13
CA ASP A 110 -3.45 -19.71 -17.53
C ASP A 110 -2.00 -19.89 -17.99
N ALA A 111 -1.66 -21.12 -18.35
CA ALA A 111 -0.39 -21.45 -18.97
C ALA A 111 -0.61 -21.84 -20.43
N GLU A 112 0.25 -21.36 -21.32
CA GLU A 112 0.25 -21.81 -22.71
C GLU A 112 0.75 -23.25 -22.75
N VAL A 113 -0.19 -24.17 -22.94
CA VAL A 113 0.09 -25.61 -23.05
C VAL A 113 0.04 -26.04 -24.52
N PRO A 114 0.95 -26.93 -24.95
CA PRO A 114 0.85 -27.58 -26.26
C PRO A 114 -0.54 -28.18 -26.50
N HIS A 115 -1.01 -28.10 -27.75
CA HIS A 115 -2.36 -28.51 -28.15
C HIS A 115 -2.69 -29.98 -27.81
N GLU A 116 -1.66 -30.83 -27.75
CA GLU A 116 -1.75 -32.24 -27.39
C GLU A 116 -2.26 -32.46 -25.96
N TYR A 117 -2.03 -31.50 -25.05
CA TYR A 117 -2.50 -31.58 -23.66
C TYR A 117 -3.95 -31.11 -23.48
N LEU A 118 -4.56 -30.47 -24.49
CA LEU A 118 -5.95 -30.03 -24.47
C LEU A 118 -6.95 -31.18 -24.71
N THR A 119 -6.73 -32.29 -24.01
CA THR A 119 -7.46 -33.56 -24.14
C THR A 119 -8.94 -33.46 -23.78
N ASN A 120 -9.31 -32.50 -22.92
CA ASN A 120 -10.70 -32.30 -22.51
C ASN A 120 -11.60 -32.05 -23.72
N ALA A 121 -11.16 -31.26 -24.70
CA ALA A 121 -11.95 -30.94 -25.90
C ALA A 121 -12.31 -32.20 -26.73
N ALA A 122 -11.39 -33.17 -26.80
CA ALA A 122 -11.59 -34.38 -27.60
C ALA A 122 -12.26 -35.53 -26.82
N LEU A 123 -11.98 -35.64 -25.52
CA LEU A 123 -12.31 -36.84 -24.74
C LEU A 123 -13.42 -36.62 -23.70
N ARG A 124 -13.94 -35.40 -23.51
CA ARG A 124 -14.94 -35.08 -22.47
C ARG A 124 -16.08 -36.09 -22.37
N ASN A 125 -16.61 -36.54 -23.50
CA ASN A 125 -17.76 -37.47 -23.53
C ASN A 125 -17.41 -38.92 -23.17
N ARG A 126 -16.11 -39.27 -23.14
CA ARG A 126 -15.61 -40.61 -22.84
C ARG A 126 -14.98 -40.71 -21.44
N LEU A 127 -14.83 -39.60 -20.72
CA LEU A 127 -14.25 -39.60 -19.38
C LEU A 127 -15.27 -40.11 -18.36
N PRO A 128 -14.88 -41.06 -17.49
CA PRO A 128 -15.74 -41.46 -16.38
C PRO A 128 -15.86 -40.33 -15.35
N ASN A 129 -17.01 -40.26 -14.69
CA ASN A 129 -17.22 -39.31 -13.59
C ASN A 129 -16.20 -39.57 -12.48
N ILE A 130 -15.62 -38.50 -11.96
CA ILE A 130 -14.68 -38.54 -10.83
C ILE A 130 -15.41 -39.10 -9.61
N LYS A 131 -14.95 -40.26 -9.11
CA LYS A 131 -15.40 -40.89 -7.88
C LYS A 131 -14.21 -41.04 -6.96
N LEU A 132 -14.20 -40.29 -5.85
CA LEU A 132 -13.08 -40.28 -4.89
C LEU A 132 -12.83 -41.67 -4.30
N ALA A 133 -13.89 -42.45 -4.04
CA ALA A 133 -13.79 -43.82 -3.53
C ALA A 133 -13.12 -44.86 -4.47
N ARG A 134 -12.78 -44.47 -5.70
CA ARG A 134 -12.01 -45.33 -6.63
C ARG A 134 -10.58 -44.84 -6.85
N MET A 135 -10.20 -43.72 -6.22
CA MET A 135 -8.88 -43.13 -6.31
C MET A 135 -7.95 -43.73 -5.26
N SER A 136 -6.64 -43.69 -5.51
CA SER A 136 -5.66 -44.10 -4.50
C SER A 136 -5.59 -43.05 -3.40
N GLU A 137 -5.17 -43.48 -2.21
CA GLU A 137 -4.99 -42.63 -1.03
C GLU A 137 -4.10 -41.41 -1.33
N ASP A 138 -3.01 -41.61 -2.09
CA ASP A 138 -2.11 -40.53 -2.54
C ASP A 138 -2.84 -39.43 -3.34
N VAL A 139 -3.78 -39.82 -4.20
CA VAL A 139 -4.55 -38.87 -5.01
C VAL A 139 -5.56 -38.13 -4.14
N VAL A 140 -6.16 -38.82 -3.16
CA VAL A 140 -7.08 -38.19 -2.22
C VAL A 140 -6.34 -37.18 -1.33
N PHE A 141 -5.14 -37.52 -0.84
CA PHE A 141 -4.27 -36.55 -0.14
C PHE A 141 -3.86 -35.38 -1.03
N TYR A 142 -3.50 -35.65 -2.28
CA TYR A 142 -3.19 -34.59 -3.24
C TYR A 142 -4.37 -33.62 -3.37
N ILE A 143 -5.60 -34.12 -3.50
CA ILE A 143 -6.82 -33.30 -3.58
C ILE A 143 -7.02 -32.52 -2.27
N PHE A 144 -6.87 -33.16 -1.11
CA PHE A 144 -7.04 -32.53 0.19
C PHE A 144 -6.13 -31.30 0.39
N TYR A 145 -4.86 -31.40 -0.02
CA TYR A 145 -3.89 -30.31 0.13
C TYR A 145 -3.94 -29.26 -0.99
N ASN A 146 -4.36 -29.63 -2.21
CA ASN A 146 -4.40 -28.69 -3.34
C ASN A 146 -5.72 -27.94 -3.49
N PHE A 147 -6.79 -28.35 -2.78
CA PHE A 147 -8.13 -27.76 -2.88
C PHE A 147 -8.68 -27.13 -1.58
N PRO A 148 -7.91 -26.34 -0.80
CA PRO A 148 -8.42 -25.84 0.47
C PRO A 148 -9.59 -24.86 0.29
N GLY A 149 -10.64 -25.05 1.10
CA GLY A 149 -11.87 -24.23 1.07
C GLY A 149 -12.92 -24.67 0.07
N GLU A 150 -12.66 -25.71 -0.73
CA GLU A 150 -13.58 -26.23 -1.74
C GLU A 150 -14.31 -27.49 -1.26
N VAL A 151 -15.43 -27.82 -1.93
CA VAL A 151 -16.20 -29.05 -1.66
C VAL A 151 -15.33 -30.30 -1.85
N TYR A 152 -14.34 -30.25 -2.75
CA TYR A 152 -13.41 -31.34 -2.99
C TYR A 152 -12.53 -31.67 -1.78
N GLN A 153 -12.14 -30.68 -0.96
CA GLN A 153 -11.37 -30.94 0.26
C GLN A 153 -12.22 -31.68 1.30
N VAL A 154 -13.49 -31.28 1.47
CA VAL A 154 -14.41 -31.94 2.39
C VAL A 154 -14.71 -33.37 1.93
N ALA A 155 -14.92 -33.56 0.62
CA ALA A 155 -15.16 -34.86 0.05
C ALA A 155 -13.93 -35.78 0.14
N ALA A 156 -12.71 -35.24 -0.01
CA ALA A 156 -11.48 -35.99 0.22
C ALA A 156 -11.29 -36.34 1.71
N ALA A 157 -11.57 -35.41 2.62
CA ALA A 157 -11.51 -35.65 4.07
C ALA A 157 -12.55 -36.66 4.57
N HIS A 158 -13.63 -36.89 3.82
CA HIS A 158 -14.60 -37.94 4.13
C HIS A 158 -14.12 -39.35 3.73
N GLU A 159 -13.27 -39.43 2.70
CA GLU A 159 -12.76 -40.70 2.17
C GLU A 159 -11.47 -41.17 2.88
N LEU A 160 -10.71 -40.23 3.46
CA LEU A 160 -9.54 -40.49 4.32
C LEU A 160 -9.96 -40.90 5.73
#